data_AF-A0A5N5DS23-F1
#
_entry.id   AF-A0A5N5DS23-F1
#
_cell.length_a   1.000
_cell.length_b   1.000
_cell.length_c   1.000
_cell.angle_alpha   90.00
_cell.angle_beta   90.00
_cell.angle_gamma   90.00
#
_symmetry.space_group_name_H-M   'P 1'
#
loop_
_entity.id
_entity.type
_entity.pdbx_description
1 polymer ?
#
loop_
_entity_poly.entity_id
_entity_poly.type
_entity_poly.pdbx_seq_one_letter_code
_entity_poly.pdbx_strand_id
1 'polypeptide(L)'
;MSDRHTSKFTSREYNVYLWPLVAVWAFDRLLRLLRLLYCNLRASLDKSVSRAPFATVRYSAATDVIRIHIQSSSLPLKPGPGQYYYLYQPFALKGWENHPFSLGAYSTQQEASSRAQPRIDEASSKEMTTTAAAATGVISSSESSSSLSDAAGADVPNDFVFWVRPYDGWTRRLRDQCLKSTDSESSIEPSLLIEGPYGHSKPLHTFDTVVLIAGGTGIAAAAPYMIDHQARCSSTNPSYRTRTTKIKLVWAVKQAAFLRDVCNNELATALQREDTQCALFATSGAAGARGDGGDGEDGAEEEGAMAAGEGFEIHHGRPDVAAIVAETAREAMEGGARTAVFVCGPAGMVDETRAAVHAEMKKGCRLISYVEECFGW
;
A
#
# COMPACT_ATOMS: atom_id res chain seq x y z
N MET A 1 -54.56 31.33 -1.25
CA MET A 1 -54.22 30.57 -2.48
C MET A 1 -52.78 30.01 -2.38
N SER A 2 -52.41 29.39 -1.24
CA SER A 2 -51.00 29.08 -0.93
C SER A 2 -50.74 27.68 -0.34
N ASP A 3 -51.68 26.73 -0.45
CA ASP A 3 -51.55 25.39 0.18
C ASP A 3 -51.54 24.21 -0.81
N ARG A 4 -51.47 24.46 -2.12
CA ARG A 4 -51.55 23.36 -3.11
C ARG A 4 -50.22 22.64 -3.38
N HIS A 5 -49.08 23.25 -3.08
CA HIS A 5 -47.78 22.69 -3.48
C HIS A 5 -47.23 21.62 -2.53
N THR A 6 -47.65 21.60 -1.26
CA THR A 6 -47.18 20.61 -0.26
C THR A 6 -48.16 19.44 -0.04
N SER A 7 -49.39 19.54 -0.54
CA SER A 7 -50.43 18.49 -0.36
C SER A 7 -50.06 17.13 -0.94
N LYS A 8 -49.19 17.09 -1.97
CA LYS A 8 -48.64 15.84 -2.56
C LYS A 8 -47.69 15.09 -1.62
N PHE A 9 -47.09 15.76 -0.64
CA PHE A 9 -46.31 15.09 0.42
C PHE A 9 -47.21 14.60 1.57
N THR A 10 -48.38 15.21 1.74
CA THR A 10 -49.36 14.85 2.77
C THR A 10 -50.18 13.61 2.38
N SER A 11 -50.35 13.32 1.09
CA SER A 11 -51.13 12.18 0.57
C SER A 11 -50.48 10.80 0.77
N ARG A 12 -49.25 10.71 1.33
CA ARG A 12 -48.47 9.47 1.50
C ARG A 12 -48.21 8.66 0.22
N GLU A 13 -48.59 9.13 -0.96
CA GLU A 13 -48.43 8.42 -2.23
C GLU A 13 -46.94 8.19 -2.58
N TYR A 14 -46.06 9.14 -2.22
CA TYR A 14 -44.62 9.02 -2.44
C TYR A 14 -43.91 8.11 -1.42
N ASN A 15 -44.57 7.74 -0.32
CA ASN A 15 -43.98 6.89 0.72
C ASN A 15 -43.59 5.51 0.18
N VAL A 16 -44.33 4.99 -0.80
CA VAL A 16 -44.06 3.71 -1.45
C VAL A 16 -42.70 3.72 -2.17
N TYR A 17 -42.27 4.87 -2.69
CA TYR A 17 -40.95 5.03 -3.33
C TYR A 17 -39.86 5.44 -2.34
N LEU A 18 -40.20 6.23 -1.32
CA LEU A 18 -39.25 6.76 -0.34
C LEU A 18 -38.78 5.70 0.66
N TRP A 19 -39.70 4.93 1.26
CA TRP A 19 -39.35 4.01 2.35
C TRP A 19 -38.40 2.87 1.94
N PRO A 20 -38.48 2.29 0.72
CA PRO A 20 -37.47 1.34 0.27
C PRO A 20 -36.07 1.95 0.21
N LEU A 21 -35.93 3.20 -0.26
CA LEU A 21 -34.65 3.91 -0.29
C LEU A 21 -34.13 4.19 1.12
N VAL A 22 -35.00 4.62 2.03
CA VAL A 22 -34.66 4.84 3.45
C VAL A 22 -34.25 3.53 4.12
N ALA A 23 -34.93 2.42 3.83
CA ALA A 23 -34.61 1.10 4.36
C ALA A 23 -33.23 0.62 3.88
N VAL A 24 -32.94 0.74 2.57
CA VAL A 24 -31.63 0.42 2.00
C VAL A 24 -30.53 1.29 2.62
N TRP A 25 -30.77 2.60 2.73
CA TRP A 25 -29.84 3.53 3.36
C TRP A 25 -29.59 3.18 4.83
N ALA A 26 -30.65 2.96 5.62
CA ALA A 26 -30.54 2.65 7.04
C ALA A 26 -29.85 1.30 7.28
N PHE A 27 -30.16 0.30 6.46
CA PHE A 27 -29.52 -1.01 6.50
C PHE A 27 -28.02 -0.91 6.20
N ASP A 28 -27.65 -0.21 5.12
CA ASP A 28 -26.24 0.04 4.79
C ASP A 28 -25.50 0.77 5.93
N ARG A 29 -26.09 1.82 6.51
CA ARG A 29 -25.51 2.54 7.66
C ARG A 29 -25.37 1.68 8.91
N LEU A 30 -26.36 0.82 9.19
CA LEU A 30 -26.30 -0.12 10.29
C LEU A 30 -25.17 -1.14 10.09
N LEU A 31 -25.01 -1.70 8.90
CA LEU A 31 -23.91 -2.62 8.59
C LEU A 31 -22.54 -1.95 8.74
N ARG A 32 -22.39 -0.69 8.32
CA ARG A 32 -21.15 0.07 8.52
C ARG A 32 -20.87 0.32 9.99
N LEU A 33 -21.89 0.68 10.78
CA LEU A 33 -21.74 0.83 12.23
C LEU A 33 -21.34 -0.50 12.87
N LEU A 34 -22.04 -1.59 12.59
CA LEU A 34 -21.71 -2.92 13.11
C LEU A 34 -20.29 -3.36 12.73
N ARG A 35 -19.84 -3.07 11.50
CA ARG A 35 -18.46 -3.32 11.08
C ARG A 35 -17.46 -2.44 11.81
N LEU A 36 -17.74 -1.15 11.96
CA LEU A 36 -16.89 -0.23 12.73
C LEU A 36 -16.78 -0.69 14.19
N LEU A 37 -17.89 -1.12 14.78
CA LEU A 37 -17.91 -1.71 16.11
C LEU A 37 -17.10 -3.03 16.12
N TYR A 38 -17.29 -3.93 15.16
CA TYR A 38 -16.50 -5.16 15.08
C TYR A 38 -14.99 -4.88 14.90
N CYS A 39 -14.62 -3.88 14.12
CA CYS A 39 -13.25 -3.49 13.80
C CYS A 39 -12.63 -2.50 14.81
N ASN A 40 -13.30 -2.11 15.89
CA ASN A 40 -12.74 -1.15 16.86
C ASN A 40 -13.23 -1.36 18.30
N LEU A 41 -14.45 -1.87 18.49
CA LEU A 41 -14.91 -2.32 19.80
C LEU A 41 -14.31 -3.68 20.13
N ARG A 42 -13.76 -3.72 21.32
CA ARG A 42 -13.19 -4.89 21.93
C ARG A 42 -14.30 -5.85 22.39
N ALA A 43 -14.23 -7.12 22.01
CA ALA A 43 -14.89 -8.18 22.76
C ALA A 43 -14.11 -8.42 24.07
N SER A 44 -14.18 -7.47 25.02
CA SER A 44 -13.59 -7.63 26.36
C SER A 44 -14.58 -8.37 27.25
N LEU A 45 -14.68 -9.69 27.06
CA LEU A 45 -15.21 -10.60 28.08
C LEU A 45 -14.11 -11.00 29.10
N ASP A 46 -12.86 -10.63 28.86
CA ASP A 46 -11.76 -10.90 29.77
C ASP A 46 -11.04 -9.62 30.23
N LYS A 47 -10.68 -9.59 31.51
CA LYS A 47 -10.29 -8.40 32.31
C LYS A 47 -8.84 -7.93 32.12
N SER A 48 -8.15 -8.37 31.07
CA SER A 48 -6.82 -7.84 30.76
C SER A 48 -6.99 -6.61 29.87
N VAL A 49 -6.31 -5.49 30.11
CA VAL A 49 -6.48 -4.24 29.35
C VAL A 49 -5.61 -4.30 28.07
N SER A 50 -6.19 -4.59 26.91
CA SER A 50 -5.51 -4.39 25.61
C SER A 50 -5.71 -2.93 25.20
N ARG A 51 -4.60 -2.23 24.95
CA ARG A 51 -4.56 -0.82 24.54
C ARG A 51 -5.40 -0.60 23.28
N ALA A 52 -6.20 0.49 23.26
CA ALA A 52 -6.88 0.98 22.06
C ALA A 52 -5.89 1.13 20.90
N PRO A 53 -6.34 1.03 19.63
CA PRO A 53 -5.46 1.25 18.48
C PRO A 53 -4.78 2.61 18.64
N PHE A 54 -3.45 2.58 18.66
CA PHE A 54 -2.64 3.77 18.79
C PHE A 54 -2.38 4.31 17.40
N ALA A 55 -2.77 5.55 17.15
CA ALA A 55 -2.60 6.21 15.86
C ALA A 55 -1.65 7.40 16.01
N THR A 56 -0.58 7.39 15.24
CA THR A 56 0.34 8.53 15.11
C THR A 56 0.18 9.14 13.73
N VAL A 57 0.00 10.45 13.66
CA VAL A 57 -0.11 11.18 12.40
C VAL A 57 1.00 12.22 12.34
N ARG A 58 1.79 12.18 11.25
CA ARG A 58 2.90 13.09 11.00
C ARG A 58 2.73 13.78 9.66
N TYR A 59 3.02 15.06 9.61
CA TYR A 59 3.08 15.80 8.34
C TYR A 59 4.51 16.26 8.07
N SER A 60 5.01 16.01 6.86
CA SER A 60 6.31 16.52 6.42
C SER A 60 6.13 17.53 5.30
N ALA A 61 6.63 18.75 5.51
CA ALA A 61 6.63 19.79 4.49
C ALA A 61 7.56 19.45 3.31
N ALA A 62 8.60 18.65 3.54
CA ALA A 62 9.53 18.23 2.49
C ALA A 62 8.89 17.25 1.50
N THR A 63 8.00 16.38 1.97
CA THR A 63 7.28 15.39 1.14
C THR A 63 5.92 15.90 0.68
N ASP A 64 5.33 16.87 1.39
CA ASP A 64 3.93 17.30 1.25
C ASP A 64 2.94 16.14 1.41
N VAL A 65 3.23 15.26 2.39
CA VAL A 65 2.45 14.06 2.69
C VAL A 65 2.23 13.96 4.19
N ILE A 66 1.02 13.52 4.54
CA ILE A 66 0.64 13.08 5.89
C ILE A 66 0.86 11.56 5.95
N ARG A 67 1.71 11.11 6.86
CA ARG A 67 1.89 9.69 7.20
C ARG A 67 1.02 9.36 8.40
N ILE A 68 0.04 8.48 8.21
CA ILE A 68 -0.82 7.96 9.28
C ILE A 68 -0.35 6.55 9.59
N HIS A 69 0.08 6.32 10.82
CA HIS A 69 0.48 5.01 11.34
C HIS A 69 -0.54 4.55 12.38
N ILE A 70 -1.14 3.39 12.18
CA ILE A 70 -2.12 2.80 13.11
C ILE A 70 -1.60 1.43 13.55
N GLN A 71 -1.44 1.24 14.86
CA GLN A 71 -1.10 -0.05 15.45
C GLN A 71 -2.37 -0.71 15.97
N SER A 72 -2.73 -1.86 15.40
CA SER A 72 -3.89 -2.64 15.83
C SER A 72 -3.45 -3.93 16.51
N SER A 73 -3.71 -4.02 17.81
CA SER A 73 -3.35 -5.14 18.69
C SER A 73 -4.52 -6.04 19.09
N SER A 74 -5.71 -5.87 18.49
CA SER A 74 -6.94 -6.48 19.04
C SER A 74 -7.89 -7.10 18.01
N LEU A 75 -7.53 -7.20 16.73
CA LEU A 75 -8.49 -7.55 15.68
C LEU A 75 -7.94 -8.45 14.58
N PRO A 76 -8.78 -9.31 13.96
CA PRO A 76 -8.43 -10.16 12.82
C PRO A 76 -8.39 -9.37 11.50
N LEU A 77 -7.87 -8.14 11.52
CA LEU A 77 -7.58 -7.41 10.28
C LEU A 77 -6.33 -8.03 9.66
N LYS A 78 -6.51 -8.71 8.53
CA LYS A 78 -5.40 -9.25 7.74
C LYS A 78 -5.05 -8.24 6.65
N PRO A 79 -4.00 -7.42 6.84
CA PRO A 79 -3.56 -6.50 5.82
C PRO A 79 -3.08 -7.27 4.59
N GLY A 80 -3.25 -6.67 3.41
CA GLY A 80 -2.82 -7.25 2.15
C GLY A 80 -2.85 -6.23 1.03
N PRO A 81 -2.25 -6.55 -0.12
CA PRO A 81 -2.17 -5.62 -1.24
C PRO A 81 -3.52 -5.36 -1.89
N GLY A 82 -3.70 -4.17 -2.45
CA GLY A 82 -4.98 -3.76 -3.08
C GLY A 82 -6.10 -3.48 -2.09
N GLN A 83 -5.81 -3.40 -0.79
CA GLN A 83 -6.79 -3.06 0.23
C GLN A 83 -6.81 -1.57 0.53
N TYR A 84 -7.99 -1.05 0.88
CA TYR A 84 -8.19 0.27 1.44
C TYR A 84 -9.08 0.21 2.68
N TYR A 85 -9.00 1.25 3.50
CA TYR A 85 -9.69 1.35 4.77
C TYR A 85 -10.33 2.72 4.90
N TYR A 86 -11.49 2.79 5.56
CA TYR A 86 -12.08 4.06 5.95
C TYR A 86 -11.56 4.46 7.34
N LEU A 87 -11.09 5.69 7.44
CA LEU A 87 -10.65 6.29 8.70
C LEU A 87 -11.69 7.28 9.22
N TYR A 88 -11.89 7.26 10.53
CA TYR A 88 -12.82 8.13 11.26
C TYR A 88 -12.08 8.83 12.41
N GLN A 89 -12.50 10.06 12.74
CA GLN A 89 -12.01 10.80 13.90
C GLN A 89 -13.19 11.15 14.82
N PRO A 90 -13.69 10.21 15.66
CA PRO A 90 -15.02 10.26 16.28
C PRO A 90 -15.23 11.46 17.22
N PHE A 91 -14.18 11.95 17.87
CA PHE A 91 -14.26 13.07 18.82
C PHE A 91 -14.08 14.45 18.17
N ALA A 92 -13.95 14.52 16.84
CA ALA A 92 -13.99 15.78 16.12
C ALA A 92 -15.44 16.26 15.92
N LEU A 93 -15.64 17.56 15.69
CA LEU A 93 -16.94 18.17 15.40
C LEU A 93 -17.67 17.48 14.22
N LYS A 94 -16.92 16.83 13.33
CA LYS A 94 -17.42 16.07 12.18
C LYS A 94 -17.03 14.60 12.26
N GLY A 95 -17.11 13.99 13.45
CA GLY A 95 -16.62 12.63 13.70
C GLY A 95 -17.35 11.50 12.96
N TRP A 96 -18.44 11.82 12.26
CA TRP A 96 -19.14 10.91 11.34
C TRP A 96 -18.58 10.90 9.91
N GLU A 97 -17.67 11.84 9.57
CA GLU A 97 -16.97 11.80 8.29
C GLU A 97 -16.06 10.56 8.24
N ASN A 98 -16.11 9.85 7.11
CA ASN A 98 -15.27 8.70 6.82
C ASN A 98 -14.49 8.96 5.53
N HIS A 99 -13.20 8.66 5.57
CA HIS A 99 -12.29 8.95 4.47
C HIS A 99 -11.57 7.67 4.04
N PRO A 100 -11.72 7.23 2.78
CA PRO A 100 -11.05 6.03 2.29
C PRO A 100 -9.57 6.34 2.00
N PHE A 101 -8.68 5.45 2.44
CA PHE A 101 -7.27 5.49 2.07
C PHE A 101 -6.76 4.08 1.78
N SER A 102 -6.00 3.95 0.69
CA SER A 102 -5.31 2.71 0.35
C SER A 102 -4.24 2.42 1.39
N LEU A 103 -4.17 1.16 1.83
CA LEU A 103 -3.13 0.68 2.71
C LEU A 103 -1.81 0.74 1.94
N GLY A 104 -0.88 1.60 2.35
CA GLY A 104 0.37 1.82 1.64
C GLY A 104 1.48 0.86 2.06
N ALA A 105 1.57 0.57 3.36
CA ALA A 105 2.47 -0.45 3.88
C ALA A 105 1.87 -1.09 5.13
N TYR A 106 2.36 -2.28 5.46
CA TYR A 106 1.94 -3.03 6.63
C TYR A 106 3.02 -3.98 7.09
N SER A 107 2.93 -4.39 8.36
CA SER A 107 3.73 -5.48 8.93
C SER A 107 2.76 -6.55 9.44
N THR A 108 3.08 -7.82 9.19
CA THR A 108 2.27 -8.95 9.67
C THR A 108 3.04 -9.74 10.71
N GLN A 109 2.33 -10.36 11.65
CA GLN A 109 2.86 -11.19 12.75
C GLN A 109 3.95 -12.20 12.34
N GLN A 110 3.95 -12.67 11.09
CA GLN A 110 4.93 -13.64 10.59
C GLN A 110 6.35 -13.06 10.39
N GLU A 111 6.49 -11.75 10.12
CA GLU A 111 7.80 -11.11 9.95
C GLU A 111 8.45 -10.72 11.29
N ALA A 112 7.66 -10.36 12.31
CA ALA A 112 8.18 -10.02 13.63
C ALA A 112 8.92 -11.18 14.31
N SER A 113 8.47 -12.43 14.09
CA SER A 113 9.16 -13.62 14.58
C SER A 113 10.53 -13.84 13.94
N SER A 114 10.75 -13.38 12.70
CA SER A 114 12.07 -13.45 12.03
C SER A 114 13.01 -12.31 12.40
N ARG A 115 12.49 -11.19 12.93
CA ARG A 115 13.27 -10.02 13.35
C ARG A 115 13.71 -10.09 14.82
N ALA A 116 13.10 -10.95 15.63
CA ALA A 116 13.34 -11.05 17.07
C ALA A 116 14.41 -12.09 17.49
N GLN A 117 15.15 -12.70 16.57
CA GLN A 117 16.27 -13.56 16.94
C GLN A 117 17.54 -12.73 17.19
N PRO A 118 18.09 -12.71 18.41
CA PRO A 118 19.41 -12.14 18.64
C PRO A 118 20.44 -13.00 17.91
N ARG A 119 21.30 -12.35 17.12
CA ARG A 119 22.50 -12.97 16.54
C ARG A 119 23.36 -13.42 17.70
N ILE A 120 23.42 -14.72 17.93
CA ILE A 120 24.46 -15.32 18.75
C ILE A 120 25.67 -15.41 17.83
N ASP A 121 26.69 -14.62 18.15
CA ASP A 121 27.99 -14.71 17.50
C ASP A 121 28.63 -16.08 17.81
N GLU A 122 28.59 -16.99 16.85
CA GLU A 122 29.39 -18.23 16.89
C GLU A 122 30.81 -17.95 16.40
N ALA A 123 31.76 -17.93 17.34
CA ALA A 123 33.18 -18.10 17.05
C ALA A 123 33.55 -19.60 17.19
N SER A 124 33.72 -20.25 16.03
CA SER A 124 34.63 -21.35 15.68
C SER A 124 35.15 -22.30 16.78
N SER A 125 34.90 -23.61 16.65
CA SER A 125 35.86 -24.58 16.07
C SER A 125 35.52 -26.08 16.28
N LYS A 126 35.56 -26.81 15.15
CA LYS A 126 36.11 -28.16 14.85
C LYS A 126 35.59 -29.49 15.47
N GLU A 127 35.43 -30.44 14.51
CA GLU A 127 35.62 -31.91 14.54
C GLU A 127 34.57 -32.78 15.28
N MET A 128 34.24 -34.04 14.94
CA MET A 128 34.50 -34.99 13.84
C MET A 128 33.59 -36.23 14.12
N THR A 129 33.23 -37.01 13.09
CA THR A 129 32.91 -38.47 13.08
C THR A 129 31.51 -39.05 13.43
N THR A 130 30.94 -39.67 12.37
CA THR A 130 30.42 -41.06 12.24
C THR A 130 28.99 -41.51 12.62
N THR A 131 28.34 -42.10 11.59
CA THR A 131 27.52 -43.35 11.54
C THR A 131 26.14 -43.34 12.22
N ALA A 132 25.08 -44.03 11.78
CA ALA A 132 24.68 -44.82 10.60
C ALA A 132 23.19 -45.25 10.80
N ALA A 133 22.56 -45.78 9.75
CA ALA A 133 21.33 -46.64 9.71
C ALA A 133 19.96 -45.96 10.04
N ALA A 134 18.96 -45.91 9.15
CA ALA A 134 18.18 -46.94 8.42
C ALA A 134 16.97 -47.53 9.21
N ALA A 135 15.77 -47.38 8.62
CA ALA A 135 14.53 -48.21 8.68
C ALA A 135 13.26 -47.30 8.70
N THR A 136 12.41 -47.23 7.66
CA THR A 136 11.40 -48.19 7.15
C THR A 136 10.15 -48.32 8.03
N GLY A 137 8.95 -48.08 7.45
CA GLY A 137 7.65 -48.58 7.94
C GLY A 137 6.58 -47.49 8.16
N VAL A 138 5.64 -47.20 7.23
CA VAL A 138 4.38 -47.93 6.90
C VAL A 138 3.14 -47.44 7.69
N ILE A 139 2.23 -46.80 6.94
CA ILE A 139 0.74 -46.89 6.88
C ILE A 139 -0.10 -46.73 8.18
N SER A 140 -0.96 -45.69 8.24
CA SER A 140 -2.43 -45.78 8.08
C SER A 140 -3.20 -44.71 8.86
N SER A 141 -4.05 -43.99 8.12
CA SER A 141 -5.39 -43.45 8.47
C SER A 141 -5.85 -43.40 9.93
N SER A 142 -6.30 -42.22 10.36
CA SER A 142 -7.63 -42.06 10.95
C SER A 142 -8.04 -40.58 10.97
N GLU A 143 -9.31 -40.37 10.71
CA GLU A 143 -9.98 -39.08 10.65
C GLU A 143 -10.10 -38.40 12.02
N SER A 144 -10.43 -37.12 11.93
CA SER A 144 -11.31 -36.35 12.81
C SER A 144 -10.71 -35.45 13.89
N SER A 145 -11.27 -34.23 13.86
CA SER A 145 -11.55 -33.31 14.97
C SER A 145 -10.39 -32.68 15.73
N SER A 146 -10.26 -31.38 15.48
CA SER A 146 -10.04 -30.30 16.46
C SER A 146 -9.10 -30.61 17.63
N SER A 147 -7.89 -30.08 17.56
CA SER A 147 -7.17 -29.68 18.75
C SER A 147 -6.69 -28.23 18.60
N LEU A 148 -7.27 -27.41 19.47
CA LEU A 148 -6.76 -26.11 19.88
C LEU A 148 -5.32 -26.32 20.37
N SER A 149 -4.35 -25.77 19.65
CA SER A 149 -3.01 -25.55 20.20
C SER A 149 -2.90 -24.06 20.54
N ASP A 150 -3.42 -23.72 21.72
CA ASP A 150 -3.01 -22.55 22.47
C ASP A 150 -1.52 -22.71 22.80
N ALA A 151 -0.69 -21.94 22.12
CA ALA A 151 0.60 -21.50 22.63
C ALA A 151 0.54 -19.98 22.64
N ALA A 152 0.46 -19.42 23.85
CA ALA A 152 0.41 -18.00 24.12
C ALA A 152 1.66 -17.29 23.59
N GLY A 153 1.61 -16.89 22.31
CA GLY A 153 2.49 -15.88 21.74
C GLY A 153 1.93 -14.51 22.11
N ALA A 154 2.77 -13.62 22.64
CA ALA A 154 2.39 -12.22 22.80
C ALA A 154 1.90 -11.69 21.44
N ASP A 155 0.64 -11.24 21.40
CA ASP A 155 -0.04 -10.77 20.19
C ASP A 155 0.69 -9.54 19.63
N VAL A 156 1.55 -9.73 18.62
CA VAL A 156 2.30 -8.64 18.01
C VAL A 156 1.31 -7.80 17.19
N PRO A 157 1.21 -6.48 17.42
CA PRO A 157 0.29 -5.62 16.70
C PRO A 157 0.58 -5.63 15.20
N ASN A 158 -0.47 -5.59 14.37
CA ASN A 158 -0.33 -5.29 12.95
C ASN A 158 -0.20 -3.76 12.78
N ASP A 159 0.82 -3.34 12.04
CA ASP A 159 1.03 -1.94 11.69
C ASP A 159 0.39 -1.63 10.35
N PHE A 160 -0.31 -0.50 10.26
CA PHE A 160 -0.94 0.01 9.04
C PHE A 160 -0.39 1.41 8.75
N VAL A 161 0.17 1.60 7.56
CA VAL A 161 0.72 2.88 7.12
C VAL A 161 -0.09 3.40 5.93
N PHE A 162 -0.53 4.65 6.02
CA PHE A 162 -1.22 5.37 4.95
C PHE A 162 -0.43 6.63 4.60
N TRP A 163 -0.24 6.87 3.30
CA TRP A 163 0.34 8.11 2.77
C TRP A 163 -0.74 8.96 2.13
N VAL A 164 -1.05 10.09 2.77
CA VAL A 164 -2.19 10.93 2.41
C VAL A 164 -1.71 12.31 2.00
N ARG A 165 -2.07 12.76 0.79
CA ARG A 165 -1.84 14.16 0.39
C ARG A 165 -2.87 15.07 1.06
N PRO A 166 -2.45 16.20 1.66
CA PRO A 166 -3.39 17.20 2.13
C PRO A 166 -4.13 17.86 0.94
N TYR A 167 -5.45 17.85 0.98
CA TYR A 167 -6.30 18.56 0.02
C TYR A 167 -7.20 19.58 0.74
N ASP A 168 -8.52 19.42 0.66
CA ASP A 168 -9.51 20.17 1.39
C ASP A 168 -10.13 19.32 2.50
N GLY A 169 -11.13 19.86 3.19
CA GLY A 169 -11.87 19.11 4.19
C GLY A 169 -11.00 18.54 5.33
N TRP A 170 -11.09 17.24 5.55
CA TRP A 170 -10.49 16.55 6.71
C TRP A 170 -8.97 16.45 6.62
N THR A 171 -8.40 16.14 5.45
CA THR A 171 -6.95 16.01 5.29
C THR A 171 -6.23 17.34 5.52
N ARG A 172 -6.82 18.46 5.09
CA ARG A 172 -6.33 19.80 5.44
C ARG A 172 -6.32 20.04 6.94
N ARG A 173 -7.44 19.73 7.62
CA ARG A 173 -7.53 19.90 9.07
C ARG A 173 -6.52 19.04 9.81
N LEU A 174 -6.25 17.84 9.31
CA LEU A 174 -5.27 16.93 9.87
C LEU A 174 -3.85 17.49 9.73
N ARG A 175 -3.48 17.97 8.53
CA ARG A 175 -2.22 18.70 8.32
C ARG A 175 -2.10 19.92 9.24
N ASP A 176 -3.14 20.74 9.31
CA ASP A 176 -3.11 21.97 10.11
C ASP A 176 -3.02 21.67 11.61
N GLN A 177 -3.52 20.51 12.08
CA GLN A 177 -3.30 20.02 13.46
C GLN A 177 -1.84 19.61 13.66
N CYS A 178 -1.25 18.84 12.74
CA CYS A 178 0.16 18.47 12.75
C CYS A 178 1.07 19.71 12.83
N LEU A 179 0.83 20.72 11.98
CA LEU A 179 1.60 21.97 11.94
C LEU A 179 1.46 22.84 13.19
N LYS A 180 0.38 22.69 13.97
CA LYS A 180 0.18 23.40 15.23
C LYS A 180 0.81 22.69 16.42
N SER A 181 1.20 21.43 16.28
CA SER A 181 1.87 20.70 17.35
C SER A 181 3.22 21.38 17.64
N THR A 182 3.58 21.45 18.92
CA THR A 182 4.87 21.97 19.37
C THR A 182 6.00 20.95 19.23
N ASP A 183 5.68 19.78 18.68
CA ASP A 183 6.62 18.69 18.47
C ASP A 183 7.51 18.98 17.26
N SER A 184 8.80 18.64 17.36
CA SER A 184 9.78 18.92 16.30
C SER A 184 9.44 18.23 14.98
N GLU A 185 8.72 17.11 15.05
CA GLU A 185 8.32 16.29 13.90
C GLU A 185 6.93 16.63 13.34
N SER A 186 6.29 17.72 13.82
CA SER A 186 4.91 18.08 13.43
C SER A 186 3.95 16.89 13.58
N SER A 187 4.00 16.21 14.74
CA SER A 187 3.26 14.97 15.01
C SER A 187 2.12 15.13 16.00
N ILE A 188 1.07 14.34 15.83
CA ILE A 188 -0.09 14.27 16.73
C ILE A 188 -0.54 12.82 16.92
N GLU A 189 -1.28 12.56 18.00
CA GLU A 189 -1.82 11.24 18.35
C GLU A 189 -3.36 11.28 18.49
N PRO A 190 -4.10 11.46 17.38
CA PRO A 190 -5.55 11.54 17.42
C PRO A 190 -6.17 10.16 17.64
N SER A 191 -7.34 10.12 18.29
CA SER A 191 -8.17 8.91 18.27
C SER A 191 -8.72 8.69 16.86
N LEU A 192 -8.25 7.64 16.19
CA LEU A 192 -8.77 7.20 14.89
C LEU A 192 -9.45 5.84 15.03
N LEU A 193 -10.56 5.66 14.31
CA LEU A 193 -11.18 4.35 14.10
C LEU A 193 -10.92 3.89 12.67
N ILE A 194 -10.70 2.59 12.48
CA ILE A 194 -10.42 1.97 11.19
C ILE A 194 -11.54 1.02 10.79
N GLU A 195 -12.00 1.09 9.55
CA GLU A 195 -13.03 0.21 8.99
C GLU A 195 -12.53 -0.44 7.70
N GLY A 196 -12.51 -1.77 7.65
CA GLY A 196 -12.06 -2.54 6.49
C GLY A 196 -11.72 -3.98 6.85
N PRO A 197 -10.96 -4.70 6.01
CA PRO A 197 -10.47 -4.27 4.70
C PRO A 197 -11.58 -4.11 3.66
N TYR A 198 -11.38 -3.17 2.74
CA TYR A 198 -12.11 -3.08 1.47
C TYR A 198 -11.15 -3.28 0.30
N GLY A 199 -11.66 -3.61 -0.88
CA GLY A 199 -10.86 -3.90 -2.06
C GLY A 199 -10.42 -5.37 -2.14
N HIS A 200 -9.71 -5.71 -3.21
CA HIS A 200 -9.23 -7.06 -3.48
C HIS A 200 -7.84 -7.01 -4.09
N SER A 201 -7.01 -7.97 -3.71
CA SER A 201 -5.69 -8.13 -4.31
C SER A 201 -5.81 -8.67 -5.73
N LYS A 202 -5.01 -8.12 -6.63
CA LYS A 202 -4.78 -8.68 -7.96
C LYS A 202 -3.76 -9.82 -7.83
N PRO A 203 -3.89 -10.93 -8.56
CA PRO A 203 -3.01 -12.09 -8.42
C PRO A 203 -1.64 -11.88 -9.10
N LEU A 204 -0.94 -10.79 -8.77
CA LEU A 204 0.34 -10.42 -9.41
C LEU A 204 1.43 -11.49 -9.21
N HIS A 205 1.40 -12.19 -8.06
CA HIS A 205 2.30 -13.31 -7.74
C HIS A 205 2.21 -14.51 -8.72
N THR A 206 1.21 -14.53 -9.61
CA THR A 206 1.05 -15.57 -10.63
C THR A 206 1.81 -15.28 -11.92
N PHE A 207 2.29 -14.04 -12.10
CA PHE A 207 3.10 -13.61 -13.23
C PHE A 207 4.58 -13.84 -12.95
N ASP A 208 5.35 -14.07 -14.02
CA ASP A 208 6.79 -14.32 -13.94
C ASP A 208 7.55 -12.98 -13.80
N THR A 209 7.07 -11.92 -14.47
CA THR A 209 7.55 -10.53 -14.31
C THR A 209 6.42 -9.58 -13.94
N VAL A 210 6.67 -8.64 -13.02
CA VAL A 210 5.71 -7.61 -12.62
C VAL A 210 6.36 -6.23 -12.72
N VAL A 211 5.75 -5.31 -13.47
CA VAL A 211 6.16 -3.90 -13.54
C VAL A 211 5.11 -3.05 -12.87
N LEU A 212 5.48 -2.41 -11.76
CA LEU A 212 4.64 -1.51 -10.97
C LEU A 212 4.95 -0.06 -11.36
N ILE A 213 4.03 0.63 -12.00
CA ILE A 213 4.16 2.03 -12.40
C ILE A 213 3.30 2.89 -11.46
N ALA A 214 3.93 3.73 -10.66
CA ALA A 214 3.26 4.56 -9.67
C ALA A 214 3.51 6.05 -9.94
N GLY A 215 2.47 6.86 -9.74
CA GLY A 215 2.54 8.33 -9.80
C GLY A 215 2.07 8.99 -8.51
N GLY A 216 2.88 9.88 -7.93
CA GLY A 216 2.53 10.60 -6.70
C GLY A 216 2.30 9.64 -5.52
N THR A 217 1.19 9.83 -4.79
CA THR A 217 0.73 8.92 -3.72
C THR A 217 0.13 7.61 -4.25
N GLY A 218 0.07 7.40 -5.57
CA GLY A 218 -0.27 6.11 -6.18
C GLY A 218 0.67 4.96 -5.78
N ILE A 219 1.82 5.27 -5.17
CA ILE A 219 2.68 4.28 -4.52
C ILE A 219 1.94 3.46 -3.46
N ALA A 220 0.89 4.01 -2.83
CA ALA A 220 0.06 3.29 -1.87
C ALA A 220 -0.63 2.07 -2.50
N ALA A 221 -0.79 2.03 -3.83
CA ALA A 221 -1.32 0.87 -4.54
C ALA A 221 -0.24 -0.18 -4.85
N ALA A 222 0.99 0.26 -5.08
CA ALA A 222 2.10 -0.55 -5.57
C ALA A 222 3.00 -1.13 -4.46
N ALA A 223 3.36 -0.32 -3.47
CA ALA A 223 4.22 -0.72 -2.36
C ALA A 223 3.73 -1.98 -1.60
N PRO A 224 2.41 -2.15 -1.33
CA PRO A 224 1.90 -3.37 -0.71
C PRO A 224 2.23 -4.65 -1.49
N TYR A 225 2.29 -4.60 -2.82
CA TYR A 225 2.65 -5.76 -3.63
C TYR A 225 4.14 -6.11 -3.51
N MET A 226 5.01 -5.12 -3.28
CA MET A 226 6.43 -5.38 -3.03
C MET A 226 6.64 -6.04 -1.66
N ILE A 227 5.92 -5.56 -0.64
CA ILE A 227 5.92 -6.15 0.70
C ILE A 227 5.36 -7.58 0.66
N ASP A 228 4.22 -7.80 -0.01
CA ASP A 228 3.63 -9.12 -0.21
C ASP A 228 4.56 -10.07 -0.99
N HIS A 229 5.25 -9.58 -2.03
CA HIS A 229 6.23 -10.35 -2.79
C HIS A 229 7.39 -10.82 -1.91
N GLN A 230 7.98 -9.92 -1.11
CA GLN A 230 9.01 -10.27 -0.14
C GLN A 230 8.52 -11.37 0.83
N ALA A 231 7.33 -11.20 1.40
CA ALA A 231 6.75 -12.18 2.32
C ALA A 231 6.53 -13.55 1.66
N ARG A 232 6.05 -13.58 0.40
CA ARG A 232 5.86 -14.82 -0.38
C ARG A 232 7.16 -15.51 -0.71
N CYS A 233 8.22 -14.76 -1.02
CA CYS A 233 9.54 -15.32 -1.30
C CYS A 233 10.17 -15.98 -0.06
N SER A 234 9.93 -15.42 1.12
CA SER A 234 10.41 -15.95 2.39
C SER A 234 9.51 -17.03 2.99
N SER A 235 8.32 -17.27 2.41
CA SER A 235 7.35 -18.22 2.95
C SER A 235 7.71 -19.67 2.64
N THR A 236 7.60 -20.53 3.66
CA THR A 236 7.70 -21.99 3.50
C THR A 236 6.35 -22.63 3.13
N ASN A 237 5.24 -21.90 3.26
CA ASN A 237 3.90 -22.41 2.95
C ASN A 237 3.69 -22.49 1.43
N PRO A 238 3.48 -23.68 0.84
CA PRO A 238 3.28 -23.84 -0.60
C PRO A 238 2.12 -23.03 -1.18
N SER A 239 1.05 -22.80 -0.39
CA SER A 239 -0.12 -22.02 -0.84
C SER A 239 0.13 -20.50 -0.83
N TYR A 240 1.26 -20.05 -0.28
CA TYR A 240 1.61 -18.63 -0.12
C TYR A 240 2.99 -18.34 -0.70
N ARG A 241 3.26 -18.87 -1.90
CA ARG A 241 4.47 -18.57 -2.66
C ARG A 241 4.17 -17.66 -3.84
N THR A 242 5.23 -17.15 -4.45
CA THR A 242 5.18 -16.35 -5.67
C THR A 242 5.92 -17.08 -6.79
N ARG A 243 5.42 -16.92 -8.03
CA ARG A 243 6.13 -17.33 -9.25
C ARG A 243 6.96 -16.20 -9.84
N THR A 244 6.76 -14.98 -9.35
CA THR A 244 7.44 -13.79 -9.83
C THR A 244 8.93 -13.90 -9.53
N THR A 245 9.73 -13.76 -10.58
CA THR A 245 11.20 -13.78 -10.52
C THR A 245 11.83 -12.42 -10.83
N LYS A 246 11.01 -11.45 -11.27
CA LYS A 246 11.41 -10.06 -11.50
C LYS A 246 10.26 -9.11 -11.14
N ILE A 247 10.50 -8.18 -10.23
CA ILE A 247 9.58 -7.09 -9.90
C ILE A 247 10.28 -5.74 -10.12
N LYS A 248 9.70 -4.87 -10.96
CA LYS A 248 10.26 -3.56 -11.29
C LYS A 248 9.32 -2.46 -10.82
N LEU A 249 9.77 -1.65 -9.87
CA LEU A 249 9.09 -0.42 -9.47
C LEU A 249 9.56 0.75 -10.36
N VAL A 250 8.62 1.44 -10.98
CA VAL A 250 8.82 2.72 -11.66
C VAL A 250 7.97 3.75 -10.93
N TRP A 251 8.60 4.65 -10.18
CA TRP A 251 7.86 5.58 -9.33
C TRP A 251 8.24 7.03 -9.62
N ALA A 252 7.26 7.82 -10.05
CA ALA A 252 7.42 9.24 -10.31
C ALA A 252 6.64 10.10 -9.32
N VAL A 253 7.32 11.05 -8.67
CA VAL A 253 6.69 12.01 -7.74
C VAL A 253 7.26 13.40 -7.96
N LYS A 254 6.56 14.42 -7.44
CA LYS A 254 7.11 15.78 -7.43
C LYS A 254 8.33 15.86 -6.52
N GLN A 255 8.15 15.57 -5.23
CA GLN A 255 9.18 15.77 -4.20
C GLN A 255 10.12 14.56 -4.06
N ALA A 256 11.41 14.73 -4.35
CA ALA A 256 12.42 13.67 -4.16
C ALA A 256 12.51 13.17 -2.72
N ALA A 257 12.23 14.04 -1.73
CA ALA A 257 12.18 13.65 -0.32
C ALA A 257 11.16 12.53 -0.06
N PHE A 258 10.04 12.50 -0.78
CA PHE A 258 9.04 11.44 -0.61
C PHE A 258 9.54 10.08 -1.14
N LEU A 259 10.31 10.09 -2.23
CA LEU A 259 10.97 8.88 -2.75
C LEU A 259 11.90 8.30 -1.70
N ARG A 260 12.82 9.13 -1.20
CA ARG A 260 13.81 8.72 -0.19
C ARG A 260 13.14 8.22 1.09
N ASP A 261 12.12 8.92 1.57
CA ASP A 261 11.39 8.57 2.78
C ASP A 261 10.76 7.16 2.70
N VAL A 262 10.02 6.84 1.63
CA VAL A 262 9.39 5.52 1.50
C VAL A 262 10.42 4.41 1.18
N CYS A 263 11.42 4.71 0.35
CA CYS A 263 12.47 3.74 0.00
C CYS A 263 13.36 3.38 1.20
N ASN A 264 13.70 4.34 2.07
CA ASN A 264 14.56 4.10 3.23
C ASN A 264 13.81 3.52 4.43
N ASN A 265 12.48 3.62 4.44
CA ASN A 265 11.64 3.08 5.50
C ASN A 265 10.88 1.83 5.01
N GLU A 266 9.65 2.00 4.53
CA GLU A 266 8.71 0.89 4.31
C GLU A 266 9.16 -0.07 3.20
N LEU A 267 9.94 0.39 2.21
CA LEU A 267 10.43 -0.46 1.11
C LEU A 267 11.89 -0.89 1.23
N ALA A 268 12.59 -0.53 2.31
CA ALA A 268 14.03 -0.74 2.43
C ALA A 268 14.45 -2.21 2.23
N THR A 269 13.71 -3.15 2.83
CA THR A 269 14.00 -4.58 2.71
C THR A 269 13.60 -5.16 1.37
N ALA A 270 12.49 -4.68 0.78
CA ALA A 270 12.01 -5.16 -0.51
C ALA A 270 12.99 -4.76 -1.63
N LEU A 271 13.55 -3.56 -1.55
CA LEU A 271 14.48 -3.01 -2.54
C LEU A 271 15.89 -3.64 -2.49
N GLN A 272 16.26 -4.32 -1.41
CA GLN A 272 17.53 -5.04 -1.28
C GLN A 272 17.54 -6.42 -1.96
N ARG A 273 16.40 -6.88 -2.47
CA ARG A 273 16.29 -8.19 -3.11
C ARG A 273 16.87 -8.16 -4.52
N GLU A 274 17.55 -9.24 -4.90
CA GLU A 274 18.16 -9.40 -6.24
C GLU A 274 17.12 -9.42 -7.38
N ASP A 275 15.88 -9.85 -7.09
CA ASP A 275 14.77 -9.91 -8.04
C ASP A 275 13.99 -8.59 -8.14
N THR A 276 14.39 -7.56 -7.38
CA THR A 276 13.71 -6.27 -7.33
C THR A 276 14.54 -5.20 -8.04
N GLN A 277 13.90 -4.50 -8.97
CA GLN A 277 14.47 -3.34 -9.68
C GLN A 277 13.67 -2.10 -9.35
N CYS A 278 14.33 -0.95 -9.28
CA CYS A 278 13.70 0.31 -8.94
C CYS A 278 14.21 1.42 -9.84
N ALA A 279 13.29 2.21 -10.40
CA ALA A 279 13.58 3.41 -11.16
C ALA A 279 12.76 4.56 -10.58
N LEU A 280 13.44 5.53 -9.99
CA LEU A 280 12.83 6.63 -9.24
C LEU A 280 12.94 7.94 -10.03
N PHE A 281 11.85 8.69 -10.10
CA PHE A 281 11.76 9.91 -10.89
C PHE A 281 11.23 11.09 -10.06
N ALA A 282 12.04 12.14 -9.92
CA ALA A 282 11.65 13.41 -9.32
C ALA A 282 11.26 14.42 -10.40
N THR A 283 9.99 14.83 -10.41
CA THR A 283 9.45 15.71 -11.46
C THR A 283 9.54 17.19 -11.13
N SER A 284 9.77 17.58 -9.87
CA SER A 284 10.05 18.99 -9.52
C SER A 284 11.53 19.30 -9.80
N GLY A 285 11.80 20.37 -10.55
CA GLY A 285 13.15 20.76 -10.99
C GLY A 285 13.30 20.84 -12.51
N ALA A 286 12.53 20.06 -13.28
CA ALA A 286 12.59 20.09 -14.75
C ALA A 286 11.87 21.31 -15.39
N ALA A 287 11.09 22.07 -14.61
CA ALA A 287 10.28 23.20 -15.10
C ALA A 287 11.04 24.54 -15.22
N GLY A 288 12.34 24.58 -14.89
CA GLY A 288 13.19 25.78 -15.02
C GLY A 288 13.97 25.90 -16.33
N ALA A 289 14.00 24.87 -17.17
CA ALA A 289 14.87 24.81 -18.36
C ALA A 289 14.15 25.09 -19.70
N ARG A 290 13.02 25.81 -19.68
CA ARG A 290 12.40 26.40 -20.87
C ARG A 290 12.13 27.88 -20.62
N GLY A 291 13.23 28.62 -20.43
CA GLY A 291 13.28 30.06 -20.59
C GLY A 291 13.51 30.41 -22.06
N ASP A 292 12.78 31.43 -22.49
CA ASP A 292 12.74 32.07 -23.80
C ASP A 292 14.13 32.55 -24.27
N GLY A 293 14.31 32.66 -25.59
CA GLY A 293 15.60 32.80 -26.25
C GLY A 293 16.41 34.05 -25.90
N GLY A 294 17.73 33.87 -25.87
CA GLY A 294 18.73 34.93 -25.82
C GLY A 294 20.11 34.34 -26.01
N ASP A 295 20.72 34.64 -27.16
CA ASP A 295 22.05 34.20 -27.58
C ASP A 295 23.15 34.62 -26.59
N GLY A 296 24.08 33.70 -26.32
CA GLY A 296 25.30 33.96 -25.54
C GLY A 296 26.12 32.69 -25.35
N GLU A 297 27.22 32.58 -26.09
CA GLU A 297 28.20 31.49 -26.05
C GLU A 297 28.93 31.38 -24.69
N ASP A 298 29.48 30.18 -24.50
CA ASP A 298 30.60 29.76 -23.64
C ASP A 298 30.38 29.51 -22.15
N GLY A 299 30.33 28.21 -21.84
CA GLY A 299 31.22 27.60 -20.83
C GLY A 299 30.73 27.56 -19.39
N ALA A 300 30.05 26.48 -19.02
CA ALA A 300 30.29 25.78 -17.74
C ALA A 300 29.56 24.43 -17.77
N GLU A 301 30.32 23.37 -17.50
CA GLU A 301 29.85 22.04 -17.15
C GLU A 301 28.90 22.14 -15.94
N GLU A 302 27.63 21.73 -16.07
CA GLU A 302 26.85 21.27 -14.91
C GLU A 302 26.88 19.74 -14.92
N GLU A 303 28.00 19.20 -14.44
CA GLU A 303 28.01 17.87 -13.86
C GLU A 303 26.91 17.81 -12.79
N GLY A 304 26.06 16.79 -12.91
CA GLY A 304 24.87 16.61 -12.10
C GLY A 304 25.17 16.78 -10.61
N ALA A 305 24.52 17.77 -10.01
CA ALA A 305 24.55 17.99 -8.57
C ALA A 305 23.91 16.78 -7.88
N MET A 306 24.75 15.81 -7.50
CA MET A 306 24.45 14.78 -6.52
C MET A 306 24.08 15.47 -5.21
N ALA A 307 22.78 15.64 -4.97
CA ALA A 307 22.28 15.86 -3.62
C ALA A 307 22.38 14.52 -2.88
N ALA A 308 23.49 14.39 -2.16
CA ALA A 308 23.84 13.28 -1.28
C ALA A 308 22.69 12.94 -0.32
N GLY A 309 22.19 11.73 -0.48
CA GLY A 309 21.23 11.02 0.37
C GLY A 309 21.32 9.56 -0.05
N GLU A 310 21.92 8.74 0.79
CA GLU A 310 22.52 7.45 0.46
C GLU A 310 21.53 6.44 -0.15
N GLY A 311 21.97 5.74 -1.20
CA GLY A 311 21.41 4.44 -1.62
C GLY A 311 20.74 4.36 -3.00
N PHE A 312 20.09 5.42 -3.49
CA PHE A 312 19.26 5.32 -4.70
C PHE A 312 19.54 6.43 -5.72
N GLU A 313 19.70 6.03 -6.98
CA GLU A 313 19.74 6.95 -8.12
C GLU A 313 18.32 7.49 -8.38
N ILE A 314 18.16 8.81 -8.35
CA ILE A 314 16.91 9.49 -8.64
C ILE A 314 17.09 10.25 -9.95
N HIS A 315 16.34 9.84 -10.99
CA HIS A 315 16.32 10.54 -12.26
C HIS A 315 15.42 11.77 -12.17
N HIS A 316 15.81 12.87 -12.82
CA HIS A 316 14.99 14.07 -12.91
C HIS A 316 14.16 14.08 -14.19
N GLY A 317 12.89 14.44 -14.07
CA GLY A 317 11.94 14.46 -15.19
C GLY A 317 10.85 13.41 -15.09
N ARG A 318 10.09 13.23 -16.18
CA ARG A 318 9.02 12.22 -16.26
C ARG A 318 9.58 10.94 -16.88
N PRO A 319 9.19 9.75 -16.39
CA PRO A 319 9.55 8.50 -17.03
C PRO A 319 8.93 8.42 -18.43
N ASP A 320 9.69 7.89 -19.39
CA ASP A 320 9.13 7.46 -20.68
C ASP A 320 8.42 6.12 -20.48
N VAL A 321 7.13 6.21 -20.16
CA VAL A 321 6.29 5.05 -19.85
C VAL A 321 6.16 4.14 -21.07
N ALA A 322 6.05 4.73 -22.27
CA ALA A 322 5.96 3.98 -23.52
C ALA A 322 7.22 3.13 -23.77
N ALA A 323 8.41 3.72 -23.59
CA ALA A 323 9.67 3.00 -23.73
C ALA A 323 9.81 1.90 -22.68
N ILE A 324 9.45 2.16 -21.43
CA ILE A 324 9.48 1.17 -20.35
C ILE A 324 8.57 -0.03 -20.67
N VAL A 325 7.36 0.22 -21.16
CA VAL A 325 6.41 -0.84 -21.54
C VAL A 325 6.90 -1.60 -22.77
N ALA A 326 7.45 -0.91 -23.78
CA ALA A 326 7.99 -1.55 -24.98
C ALA A 326 9.17 -2.47 -24.63
N GLU A 327 10.09 -2.02 -23.78
CA GLU A 327 11.21 -2.84 -23.31
C GLU A 327 10.73 -4.04 -22.51
N THR A 328 9.77 -3.83 -21.60
CA THR A 328 9.13 -4.90 -20.82
C THR A 328 8.46 -5.94 -21.73
N ALA A 329 7.78 -5.50 -22.80
CA ALA A 329 7.13 -6.38 -23.75
C ALA A 329 8.14 -7.17 -24.59
N ARG A 330 9.25 -6.54 -24.99
CA ARG A 330 10.35 -7.19 -25.70
C ARG A 330 10.97 -8.30 -24.86
N GLU A 331 11.33 -8.00 -23.62
CA GLU A 331 11.85 -8.99 -22.66
C GLU A 331 10.87 -10.16 -22.44
N ALA A 332 9.57 -9.87 -22.33
CA ALA A 332 8.53 -10.88 -22.16
C ALA A 332 8.43 -11.82 -23.37
N MET A 333 8.56 -11.30 -24.59
CA MET A 333 8.51 -12.10 -25.82
C MET A 333 9.77 -12.97 -25.98
N GLU A 334 10.95 -12.41 -25.72
CA GLU A 334 12.23 -13.13 -25.83
C GLU A 334 12.34 -14.24 -24.78
N GLY A 335 11.94 -13.95 -23.54
CA GLY A 335 12.01 -14.90 -22.42
C GLY A 335 10.81 -15.84 -22.30
N GLY A 336 9.74 -15.61 -23.07
CA GLY A 336 8.48 -16.36 -22.92
C GLY A 336 7.81 -16.19 -21.55
N ALA A 337 8.09 -15.09 -20.84
CA ALA A 337 7.63 -14.82 -19.49
C ALA A 337 6.28 -14.10 -19.49
N ARG A 338 5.35 -14.51 -18.61
CA ARG A 338 4.09 -13.78 -18.42
C ARG A 338 4.37 -12.53 -17.60
N THR A 339 3.98 -11.39 -18.13
CA THR A 339 4.31 -10.09 -17.56
C THR A 339 3.06 -9.28 -17.23
N ALA A 340 2.95 -8.81 -15.99
CA ALA A 340 1.91 -7.86 -15.60
C ALA A 340 2.48 -6.44 -15.56
N VAL A 341 1.80 -5.49 -16.20
CA VAL A 341 2.03 -4.06 -16.06
C VAL A 341 0.91 -3.50 -15.20
N PHE A 342 1.24 -3.19 -13.94
CA PHE A 342 0.35 -2.55 -12.98
C PHE A 342 0.57 -1.04 -12.99
N VAL A 343 -0.49 -0.24 -13.02
CA VAL A 343 -0.38 1.23 -12.95
C VAL A 343 -1.36 1.86 -11.97
N CYS A 344 -0.88 2.83 -11.21
CA CYS A 344 -1.70 3.73 -10.38
C CYS A 344 -1.07 5.12 -10.32
N GLY A 345 -1.76 6.15 -10.82
CA GLY A 345 -1.22 7.50 -10.86
C GLY A 345 -2.15 8.51 -11.54
N PRO A 346 -1.62 9.69 -11.93
CA PRO A 346 -2.39 10.69 -12.66
C PRO A 346 -2.93 10.14 -13.99
N ALA A 347 -4.12 10.60 -14.39
CA ALA A 347 -4.83 10.10 -15.59
C ALA A 347 -3.94 10.00 -16.84
N GLY A 348 -3.14 11.03 -17.14
CA GLY A 348 -2.25 11.01 -18.30
C GLY A 348 -1.22 9.87 -18.29
N MET A 349 -0.64 9.55 -17.12
CA MET A 349 0.28 8.41 -16.98
C MET A 349 -0.46 7.08 -17.18
N VAL A 350 -1.66 6.95 -16.60
CA VAL A 350 -2.47 5.74 -16.72
C VAL A 350 -2.88 5.50 -18.17
N ASP A 351 -3.31 6.56 -18.86
CA ASP A 351 -3.70 6.52 -20.28
C ASP A 351 -2.52 6.18 -21.19
N GLU A 352 -1.34 6.77 -20.93
CA GLU A 352 -0.11 6.47 -21.65
C GLU A 352 0.32 5.00 -21.46
N THR A 353 0.32 4.49 -20.22
CA THR A 353 0.59 3.07 -19.95
C THR A 353 -0.39 2.17 -20.70
N ARG A 354 -1.70 2.49 -20.66
CA ARG A 354 -2.73 1.69 -21.31
C ARG A 354 -2.53 1.67 -22.83
N ALA A 355 -2.26 2.82 -23.42
CA ALA A 355 -1.99 2.96 -24.85
C ALA A 355 -0.73 2.18 -25.27
N ALA A 356 0.35 2.27 -24.47
CA ALA A 356 1.59 1.55 -24.71
C ALA A 356 1.40 0.03 -24.66
N VAL A 357 0.75 -0.50 -23.60
CA VAL A 357 0.49 -1.94 -23.50
C VAL A 357 -0.36 -2.43 -24.66
N HIS A 358 -1.41 -1.69 -25.02
CA HIS A 358 -2.24 -2.03 -26.17
C HIS A 358 -1.46 -2.01 -27.51
N ALA A 359 -0.53 -1.08 -27.69
CA ALA A 359 0.34 -1.05 -28.86
C ALA A 359 1.25 -2.29 -28.94
N GLU A 360 1.83 -2.73 -27.82
CA GLU A 360 2.67 -3.93 -27.77
C GLU A 360 1.85 -5.22 -27.98
N MET A 361 0.63 -5.27 -27.46
CA MET A 361 -0.29 -6.39 -27.75
C MET A 361 -0.60 -6.50 -29.24
N LYS A 362 -0.79 -5.36 -29.94
CA LYS A 362 -1.00 -5.34 -31.40
C LYS A 362 0.20 -5.86 -32.19
N LYS A 363 1.42 -5.69 -31.67
CA LYS A 363 2.65 -6.23 -32.27
C LYS A 363 2.82 -7.74 -32.05
N GLY A 364 1.91 -8.39 -31.31
CA GLY A 364 1.91 -9.83 -31.09
C GLY A 364 2.35 -10.27 -29.69
N CYS A 365 2.68 -9.35 -28.79
CA CYS A 365 3.00 -9.69 -27.40
C CYS A 365 1.72 -10.11 -26.64
N ARG A 366 1.45 -11.43 -26.60
CA ARG A 366 0.27 -12.00 -25.90
C ARG A 366 0.50 -12.29 -24.42
N LEU A 367 1.74 -12.19 -23.96
CA LEU A 367 2.15 -12.53 -22.60
C LEU A 367 2.08 -11.34 -21.64
N ILE A 368 1.82 -10.14 -22.15
CA ILE A 368 1.66 -8.92 -21.35
C ILE A 368 0.20 -8.73 -20.93
N SER A 369 -0.01 -8.40 -19.66
CA SER A 369 -1.33 -8.10 -19.09
C SER A 369 -1.32 -6.72 -18.45
N TYR A 370 -2.34 -5.92 -18.74
CA TYR A 370 -2.52 -4.60 -18.14
C TYR A 370 -3.39 -4.70 -16.88
N VAL A 371 -2.94 -4.09 -15.79
CA VAL A 371 -3.69 -3.97 -14.54
C VAL A 371 -3.70 -2.51 -14.13
N GLU A 372 -4.89 -1.96 -13.98
CA GLU A 372 -5.09 -0.58 -13.56
C GLU A 372 -5.72 -0.57 -12.17
N GLU A 373 -5.15 0.24 -11.29
CA GLU A 373 -5.74 0.56 -10.01
C GLU A 373 -5.99 2.08 -9.99
N CYS A 374 -7.26 2.46 -9.87
CA CYS A 374 -7.69 3.86 -9.83
C CYS A 374 -8.47 4.11 -8.54
N PHE A 375 -7.98 5.07 -7.76
CA PHE A 375 -8.61 5.52 -6.53
C PHE A 375 -9.10 6.96 -6.76
N GLY A 376 -10.41 7.10 -6.99
CA GLY A 376 -11.03 8.35 -7.44
C GLY A 376 -11.62 9.21 -6.32
N TRP A 377 -11.06 9.16 -5.11
CA TRP A 377 -11.57 9.91 -3.95
C TRP A 377 -10.81 11.21 -3.68
#